data_AF-A0A392UW88-F1
#
_entry.id   AF-A0A392UW88-F1
#
_cell.length_a   1.000
_cell.length_b   1.000
_cell.length_c   1.000
_cell.angle_alpha   90.00
_cell.angle_beta   90.00
_cell.angle_gamma   90.00
#
_symmetry.space_group_name_H-M   'P 1'
#
loop_
_entity.id
_entity.type
_entity.pdbx_description
1 polymer ?
#
loop_
_entity_poly.entity_id
_entity_poly.type
_entity_poly.pdbx_seq_one_letter_code
_entity_poly.pdbx_strand_id
1 'polypeptide(L)' 'PEIERTARANLKAVRQAKQAVRLATLDQPSQEEEDDTSSPYIMEGEHIEMAESNPPPPPMRTLGDYGQRNDGEIA' A
#
# COMPACT_ATOMS: atom_id res chain seq x y z
N PRO A 1 -5.53 30.02 7.72
CA PRO A 1 -4.97 30.58 6.47
C PRO A 1 -6.03 30.60 5.36
N GLU A 2 -6.17 31.71 4.64
CA GLU A 2 -7.18 31.85 3.56
C GLU A 2 -6.97 30.84 2.42
N ILE A 3 -5.70 30.55 2.10
CA ILE A 3 -5.27 29.56 1.11
C ILE A 3 -5.80 28.15 1.43
N GLU A 4 -5.86 27.77 2.70
CA GLU A 4 -6.33 26.45 3.09
C GLU A 4 -7.85 26.32 2.88
N ARG A 5 -8.60 27.40 3.12
CA ARG A 5 -10.06 27.41 2.93
C ARG A 5 -10.42 27.27 1.45
N THR A 6 -9.71 27.98 0.57
CA THR A 6 -9.92 27.89 -0.89
C THR A 6 -9.48 26.53 -1.43
N ALA A 7 -8.36 25.98 -0.96
CA ALA A 7 -7.93 24.63 -1.33
C ALA A 7 -8.97 23.56 -0.96
N ARG A 8 -9.54 23.64 0.25
CA ARG A 8 -10.60 22.72 0.69
C ARG A 8 -11.89 22.89 -0.12
N ALA A 9 -12.24 24.12 -0.51
CA ALA A 9 -13.40 24.38 -1.37
C ALA A 9 -13.19 23.78 -2.77
N ASN A 10 -12.02 23.97 -3.37
CA ASN A 10 -11.67 23.41 -4.68
C ASN A 10 -11.70 21.88 -4.66
N LEU A 11 -11.17 21.25 -3.60
CA LEU A 11 -11.21 19.79 -3.45
C LEU A 11 -12.66 19.26 -3.42
N LYS A 12 -13.56 19.95 -2.72
CA LYS A 12 -14.99 19.60 -2.68
C LYS A 12 -15.65 19.75 -4.04
N ALA A 13 -15.39 20.85 -4.74
CA ALA A 13 -15.94 21.09 -6.08
C ALA A 13 -15.49 20.00 -7.07
N VAL A 14 -14.21 19.62 -7.06
CA VAL A 14 -13.67 18.54 -7.89
C VAL A 14 -14.34 17.20 -7.56
N ARG A 15 -14.51 16.88 -6.27
CA ARG A 15 -15.19 15.64 -5.84
C ARG A 15 -16.63 15.58 -6.34
N GLN A 16 -17.36 16.69 -6.24
CA GLN A 16 -18.75 16.80 -6.70
C GLN A 16 -18.84 16.66 -8.23
N ALA A 17 -17.97 17.32 -8.98
CA ALA A 17 -17.92 17.19 -10.45
C ALA A 17 -17.67 15.74 -10.88
N LYS A 18 -16.69 15.06 -10.26
CA LYS A 18 -16.43 13.63 -10.52
C LYS A 18 -17.63 12.73 -10.20
N GLN A 19 -18.35 13.02 -9.11
CA GLN A 19 -19.57 12.28 -8.78
C GLN A 19 -20.69 12.52 -9.80
N ALA A 20 -20.89 13.77 -10.24
CA ALA A 20 -21.89 14.12 -11.23
C ALA A 20 -21.60 13.46 -12.59
N VAL A 21 -20.34 13.42 -13.02
CA VAL A 21 -19.92 12.72 -14.24
C VAL A 21 -20.20 11.21 -14.14
N ARG A 22 -19.87 10.57 -13.01
CA ARG A 22 -20.21 9.14 -12.80
C ARG A 22 -21.71 8.87 -12.81
N LEU A 23 -22.52 9.78 -12.25
CA LEU A 23 -23.98 9.64 -12.28
C LEU A 23 -24.56 9.85 -13.69
N ALA A 24 -24.02 10.79 -14.46
CA ALA A 24 -24.46 11.04 -15.84
C ALA A 24 -24.06 9.91 -16.79
N THR A 25 -22.86 9.35 -16.61
CA THR A 25 -22.38 8.20 -17.40
C THR A 25 -23.05 6.89 -17.01
N LEU A 26 -23.55 6.75 -15.78
CA LEU A 26 -24.33 5.58 -15.36
C LEU A 26 -25.64 5.39 -16.14
N ASP A 27 -26.23 6.49 -16.63
CA ASP A 27 -27.47 6.48 -17.43
C ASP A 27 -27.21 6.24 -18.93
N GLN A 28 -25.94 6.17 -19.34
CA GLN A 28 -25.53 5.79 -20.69
C GLN A 28 -24.94 4.36 -20.65
N PRO A 29 -25.40 3.42 -21.50
CA PRO A 29 -24.80 2.09 -21.57
C PRO A 29 -23.39 2.21 -22.17
N SER A 30 -22.40 2.28 -21.28
CA SER A 30 -20.98 1.96 -21.49
C SER A 30 -20.47 2.11 -22.92
N GLN A 31 -20.03 3.31 -23.29
CA GLN A 31 -18.90 3.45 -24.19
C GLN A 31 -17.80 4.18 -23.43
N GLU A 32 -16.90 3.37 -22.88
CA GLU A 32 -15.44 3.57 -22.97
C GLU A 32 -14.98 5.03 -22.96
N GLU A 33 -14.95 5.64 -21.79
CA GLU A 33 -13.85 6.56 -21.48
C GLU A 33 -13.13 5.97 -20.28
N GLU A 34 -12.07 5.23 -20.63
CA GLU A 34 -10.97 4.90 -19.76
C GLU A 34 -10.47 6.19 -19.10
N ASP A 35 -11.02 6.49 -17.93
CA ASP A 35 -10.27 7.23 -16.91
C ASP A 35 -9.58 6.20 -16.01
N ASP A 36 -8.84 5.29 -16.66
CA ASP A 36 -7.78 4.45 -16.09
C ASP A 36 -6.57 5.29 -15.64
N THR A 37 -6.79 6.59 -15.37
CA THR A 37 -5.92 7.38 -14.49
C THR A 37 -6.27 7.21 -13.01
N SER A 38 -7.30 6.42 -12.69
CA SER A 38 -7.44 5.82 -11.36
C SER A 38 -6.66 4.51 -11.25
N SER A 39 -5.38 4.53 -11.64
CA SER A 39 -4.41 3.80 -10.83
C SER A 39 -4.49 4.44 -9.45
N PRO A 40 -4.99 3.77 -8.38
CA PRO A 40 -4.62 4.22 -7.06
C PRO A 40 -3.11 4.31 -7.10
N TYR A 41 -2.54 5.37 -6.52
CA TYR A 41 -1.11 5.52 -6.27
C TYR A 41 -0.58 4.42 -5.31
N ILE A 42 -1.08 3.21 -5.42
CA ILE A 42 -0.75 1.99 -4.70
C ILE A 42 -1.02 0.81 -5.67
N MET A 43 -0.26 0.73 -6.76
CA MET A 43 0.27 -0.58 -7.19
C MET A 43 1.66 -0.73 -6.57
N GLU A 44 1.78 -0.39 -5.29
CA GLU A 44 2.92 -0.73 -4.44
C GLU A 44 2.62 -2.12 -3.91
N GLY A 45 2.92 -3.09 -4.77
CA GLY A 45 2.45 -4.45 -4.61
C GLY A 45 2.41 -5.10 -5.97
N GLU A 46 3.51 -5.00 -6.71
CA GLU A 46 3.98 -6.13 -7.49
C GLU A 46 3.62 -7.37 -6.67
N HIS A 47 2.71 -8.20 -7.19
CA HIS A 47 2.47 -9.53 -6.65
C HIS A 47 3.76 -10.30 -6.91
N ILE A 48 4.79 -9.97 -6.13
CA ILE A 48 5.93 -10.84 -5.94
C ILE A 48 5.26 -12.02 -5.27
N GLU A 49 4.99 -13.07 -6.04
CA GLU A 49 5.00 -14.42 -5.50
C GLU A 49 6.42 -14.59 -4.92
N MET A 50 6.62 -14.04 -3.73
CA MET A 50 7.54 -14.56 -2.76
C MET A 50 6.90 -15.91 -2.44
N ALA A 51 7.11 -16.88 -3.33
CA ALA A 51 6.95 -18.28 -3.00
C ALA A 51 7.52 -18.37 -1.60
N GLU A 52 6.66 -18.72 -0.64
CA GLU A 52 6.98 -18.67 0.76
C GLU A 52 8.00 -19.76 1.02
N SER A 53 9.24 -19.50 0.61
CA SER A 53 10.43 -20.16 1.07
C SER A 53 10.58 -19.62 2.48
N ASN A 54 9.72 -20.09 3.37
CA ASN A 54 9.81 -19.79 4.78
C ASN A 54 11.20 -20.33 5.17
N PRO A 55 12.19 -19.46 5.44
CA PRO A 55 13.50 -19.94 5.80
C PRO A 55 13.33 -20.83 7.04
N PRO A 56 14.16 -21.87 7.21
CA PRO A 56 14.08 -22.69 8.40
C PRO A 56 14.12 -21.79 9.64
N PRO A 57 13.32 -22.09 10.68
CA PRO A 57 13.28 -21.27 11.87
C PRO A 57 14.69 -21.12 12.44
N PRO A 58 15.03 -19.95 13.00
CA PRO A 58 16.34 -19.75 13.60
C PRO A 58 16.56 -20.77 14.73
N PRO A 59 17.82 -21.13 15.02
CA PRO A 59 18.14 -22.02 16.13
C PRO A 59 17.51 -21.52 17.43
N MET A 60 16.73 -22.37 18.08
CA MET A 60 16.19 -22.05 19.40
C MET A 60 17.30 -22.10 20.42
N ARG A 61 17.34 -21.10 21.30
CA ARG A 61 18.28 -21.08 22.43
C ARG A 61 17.65 -21.76 23.64
N THR A 62 18.42 -22.60 24.33
CA THR A 62 18.05 -23.16 25.62
C THR A 62 18.41 -22.20 26.76
N LEU A 63 17.85 -22.41 27.96
CA LEU A 63 18.25 -21.65 29.16
C LEU A 63 19.77 -21.72 29.41
N GLY A 64 20.43 -22.81 29.02
CA GLY A 64 21.87 -23.01 29.14
C GLY A 64 22.71 -22.19 28.15
N ASP A 65 22.11 -21.66 27.09
CA ASP A 65 22.84 -20.91 26.05
C ASP A 65 23.05 -19.45 26.43
N TYR A 66 22.37 -18.98 27.48
CA TYR A 66 22.53 -17.62 28.01
C TYR A 66 23.80 -17.57 28.87
N GLY A 67 24.87 -16.98 28.34
CA GLY A 67 26.14 -16.79 29.06
C GLY A 67 27.32 -17.57 28.48
N GLN A 68 27.10 -18.41 27.47
CA GLN A 68 28.19 -18.99 26.69
C GLN A 68 28.84 -17.89 25.85
N ARG A 69 30.15 -17.70 26.03
CA ARG A 69 30.93 -16.74 25.25
C ARG A 69 31.33 -17.40 23.93
N ASN A 70 31.30 -16.60 22.86
CA ASN A 70 31.65 -17.05 21.50
C ASN A 70 33.14 -16.82 21.19
N ASP A 71 33.96 -16.53 22.20
CA ASP A 71 35.41 -16.46 22.08
C ASP A 71 35.94 -17.89 21.95
N GLY A 72 36.18 -18.32 20.71
CA GLY A 72 36.61 -19.67 20.35
C GLY A 72 37.99 -20.08 20.88
N GLU A 73 38.20 -20.03 22.19
CA GLU A 73 39.36 -20.61 22.87
C GLU A 73 39.10 -22.11 23.06
N ILE A 74 39.33 -22.87 21.98
CA ILE A 74 39.72 -24.28 22.09
C ILE A 74 41.08 -24.31 22.79
N ALA A 75 41.10 -24.87 24.00
CA ALA A 75 42.32 -25.17 24.76
C ALA A 75 43.27 -26.10 24.01
#